data_AF-A0AAE0RVC4-F1
#
_entry.id   AF-A0AAE0RVC4-F1
#
_cell.length_a   1.000
_cell.length_b   1.000
_cell.length_c   1.000
_cell.angle_alpha   90.00
_cell.angle_beta   90.00
_cell.angle_gamma   90.00
#
_symmetry.space_group_name_H-M   'P 1'
#
loop_
_entity.id
_entity.type
_entity.pdbx_description
1 polymer ?
#
loop_
_entity_poly.entity_id
_entity_poly.type
_entity_poly.pdbx_seq_one_letter_code
_entity_poly.pdbx_strand_id
1 'polypeptide(L)'
;MVCDHLRKGRVTGSMATAIAYSFMQEGENERAREEDNRRQRRHTEHYYNQRPLTNPSYDEKGSGSCGNSSTIRRGLKRTPKEDISKLENPGVQVQIVVQFFKVGEIDTLKEQFNADVVVKAKWREPAMDRQDRTDIDSIDLDKLWNPKLYIENALGDPKEHIRHRLIYNDKGEAYIYQKRIVKGTFMENLELNDFPFDVQDLTITVASELPSNEVELVVDPSEHHVVNRQSFVDEQEWHLYIHTECSRKELVIDQADNSVKRASLSVKCRAARRPGYFVWNIFLVTDKYLLASMIMLSGVCTWHAIVTRLLDNRTRADEIEEIVLTVLGILYVLYNLGFVVLIYLFPCKKRRIMAQKDREYKTDYFILQH
;
A
#
# COMPACT_ATOMS: atom_id res chain seq x y z
N MET A 1 -48.70 -16.60 -10.23
CA MET A 1 -47.85 -17.80 -10.40
C MET A 1 -46.43 -17.35 -10.11
N VAL A 2 -45.94 -17.24 -8.87
CA VAL A 2 -46.06 -18.11 -7.68
C VAL A 2 -45.61 -19.54 -7.96
N CYS A 3 -44.63 -19.97 -7.15
CA CYS A 3 -44.08 -21.33 -6.99
C CYS A 3 -43.19 -21.80 -8.14
N ASP A 4 -42.09 -22.52 -7.94
CA ASP A 4 -41.45 -23.10 -6.76
C ASP A 4 -40.13 -23.67 -7.30
N HIS A 5 -38.98 -23.38 -6.69
CA HIS A 5 -37.84 -24.31 -6.59
C HIS A 5 -36.68 -23.67 -5.79
N LEU A 6 -36.99 -23.30 -4.55
CA LEU A 6 -36.04 -23.30 -3.45
C LEU A 6 -36.39 -24.49 -2.56
N ARG A 7 -35.76 -25.66 -2.75
CA ARG A 7 -35.46 -26.58 -1.63
C ARG A 7 -34.63 -27.80 -2.02
N LYS A 8 -33.59 -27.99 -1.19
CA LYS A 8 -32.94 -29.25 -0.77
C LYS A 8 -31.77 -29.74 -1.63
N GLY A 9 -30.56 -29.58 -1.08
CA GLY A 9 -29.37 -30.21 -1.64
C GLY A 9 -28.05 -30.02 -0.87
N ARG A 10 -28.06 -30.20 0.46
CA ARG A 10 -26.91 -30.70 1.25
C ARG A 10 -25.57 -29.93 1.13
N VAL A 11 -25.40 -28.91 1.99
CA VAL A 11 -24.09 -28.33 2.32
C VAL A 11 -23.33 -29.31 3.23
N THR A 12 -22.54 -30.19 2.61
CA THR A 12 -21.42 -30.87 3.24
C THR A 12 -20.24 -30.79 2.28
N GLY A 13 -19.64 -29.59 2.22
CA GLY A 13 -18.37 -29.33 1.56
C GLY A 13 -17.37 -28.91 2.62
N SER A 14 -16.43 -29.81 2.91
CA SER A 14 -15.38 -29.73 3.92
C SER A 14 -14.54 -28.44 3.78
N MET A 15 -13.89 -28.02 4.86
CA MET A 15 -12.81 -27.00 4.90
C MET A 15 -11.75 -27.22 3.78
N ALA A 16 -11.59 -28.47 3.34
CA ALA A 16 -10.79 -28.84 2.17
C ALA A 16 -11.27 -28.20 0.84
N THR A 17 -12.57 -27.97 0.67
CA THR A 17 -13.14 -27.29 -0.51
C THR A 17 -12.81 -25.81 -0.51
N ALA A 18 -12.81 -25.15 0.65
CA ALA A 18 -12.39 -23.75 0.78
C ALA A 18 -10.88 -23.60 0.52
N ILE A 19 -10.06 -24.48 1.10
CA ILE A 19 -8.61 -24.52 0.88
C ILE A 19 -8.28 -24.81 -0.60
N ALA A 20 -8.98 -25.77 -1.22
CA ALA A 20 -8.80 -26.08 -2.65
C ALA A 20 -9.23 -24.92 -3.56
N TYR A 21 -10.28 -24.17 -3.19
CA TYR A 21 -10.69 -22.97 -3.92
C TYR A 21 -9.64 -21.86 -3.82
N SER A 22 -9.03 -21.68 -2.64
CA SER A 22 -7.93 -20.74 -2.42
C SER A 22 -6.66 -21.12 -3.18
N PHE A 23 -6.26 -22.40 -3.20
CA PHE A 23 -5.13 -22.87 -4.02
C PHE A 23 -5.39 -22.74 -5.53
N MET A 24 -6.63 -22.95 -5.99
CA MET A 24 -6.97 -22.71 -7.40
C MET A 24 -6.93 -21.22 -7.76
N GLN A 25 -7.43 -20.34 -6.88
CA GLN A 25 -7.30 -18.88 -7.08
C GLN A 25 -5.84 -18.42 -7.05
N GLU A 26 -5.00 -19.01 -6.20
CA GLU A 26 -3.57 -18.71 -6.14
C GLU A 26 -2.85 -19.16 -7.43
N GLY A 27 -3.19 -20.35 -7.96
CA GLY A 27 -2.66 -20.84 -9.23
C GLY A 27 -3.14 -20.05 -10.46
N GLU A 28 -4.38 -19.57 -10.50
CA GLU A 28 -4.87 -18.68 -11.56
C GLU A 28 -4.23 -17.29 -11.49
N ASN A 29 -4.03 -16.75 -10.28
CA ASN A 29 -3.32 -15.50 -10.06
C ASN A 29 -1.82 -15.62 -10.43
N GLU A 30 -1.18 -16.77 -10.19
CA GLU A 30 0.20 -17.03 -10.64
C GLU A 30 0.31 -17.12 -12.15
N ARG A 31 -0.63 -17.78 -12.85
CA ARG A 31 -0.65 -17.79 -14.32
C ARG A 31 -0.90 -16.40 -14.90
N ALA A 32 -1.80 -15.62 -14.30
CA ALA A 32 -2.00 -14.22 -14.68
C ALA A 32 -0.74 -13.36 -14.43
N ARG A 33 -0.02 -13.58 -13.32
CA ARG A 33 1.28 -12.94 -13.01
C ARG A 33 2.37 -13.32 -14.01
N GLU A 34 2.44 -14.59 -14.45
CA GLU A 34 3.41 -15.02 -15.46
C GLU A 34 3.09 -14.44 -16.84
N GLU A 35 1.82 -14.37 -17.23
CA GLU A 35 1.40 -13.74 -18.48
C GLU A 35 1.65 -12.23 -18.48
N ASP A 36 1.40 -11.53 -17.38
CA ASP A 36 1.66 -10.09 -17.25
C ASP A 36 3.16 -9.80 -17.26
N ASN A 37 3.97 -10.60 -16.55
CA ASN A 37 5.44 -10.52 -16.61
C ASN A 37 5.98 -10.82 -18.02
N ARG A 38 5.40 -11.77 -18.77
CA ARG A 38 5.78 -12.05 -20.18
C ARG A 38 5.34 -10.96 -21.14
N ARG A 39 4.21 -10.27 -20.87
CA ARG A 39 3.77 -9.09 -21.64
C ARG A 39 4.66 -7.89 -21.34
N GLN A 40 5.05 -7.70 -20.08
CA GLN A 40 5.94 -6.63 -19.65
C GLN A 40 7.37 -6.80 -20.19
N ARG A 41 7.95 -8.01 -20.18
CA ARG A 41 9.26 -8.25 -20.83
C ARG A 41 9.25 -7.85 -22.31
N ARG A 42 8.18 -8.18 -23.02
CA ARG A 42 7.99 -7.77 -24.42
C ARG A 42 7.83 -6.26 -24.57
N HIS A 43 7.16 -5.57 -23.64
CA HIS A 43 7.00 -4.12 -23.67
C HIS A 43 8.29 -3.36 -23.32
N THR A 44 9.09 -3.88 -22.37
CA THR A 44 10.38 -3.28 -21.98
C THR A 44 11.43 -3.47 -23.07
N GLU A 45 11.45 -4.62 -23.75
CA GLU A 45 12.31 -4.85 -24.93
C GLU A 45 11.92 -3.95 -26.12
N HIS A 46 10.62 -3.69 -26.32
CA HIS A 46 10.14 -2.78 -27.36
C HIS A 46 10.51 -1.32 -27.09
N TYR A 47 10.57 -0.92 -25.81
CA TYR A 47 10.95 0.44 -25.40
C TYR A 47 12.46 0.72 -25.52
N TYR A 48 13.30 -0.33 -25.43
CA TYR A 48 14.76 -0.21 -25.62
C TYR A 48 15.21 -0.33 -27.08
N ASN A 49 14.46 -1.04 -27.95
CA ASN A 49 14.87 -1.33 -29.32
C ASN A 49 14.26 -0.42 -30.41
N GLN A 50 13.44 0.58 -30.05
CA GLN A 50 12.85 1.52 -31.02
C GLN A 50 13.29 2.97 -30.78
N ARG A 51 14.57 3.26 -31.00
CA ARG A 51 14.98 4.60 -31.44
C ARG A 51 15.21 4.59 -32.95
N PRO A 52 14.30 5.15 -33.75
CA PRO A 52 14.68 5.75 -35.02
C PRO A 52 15.04 7.22 -34.80
N LEU A 53 16.20 7.62 -35.32
CA LEU A 53 16.46 9.02 -35.67
C LEU A 53 15.46 9.43 -36.77
N THR A 54 14.88 10.64 -36.64
CA THR A 54 14.24 11.54 -37.65
C THR A 54 12.78 11.95 -37.42
N ASN A 55 12.54 13.26 -37.61
CA ASN A 55 11.25 13.97 -37.63
C ASN A 55 10.42 13.67 -38.90
N PRO A 56 9.08 13.81 -38.83
CA PRO A 56 8.39 14.87 -39.62
C PRO A 56 7.18 15.49 -38.86
N SER A 57 6.98 16.81 -38.86
CA SER A 57 6.28 17.67 -39.85
C SER A 57 4.74 17.47 -39.97
N TYR A 58 4.04 18.58 -39.79
CA TYR A 58 2.60 18.93 -39.79
C TYR A 58 1.66 18.24 -40.81
N ASP A 59 0.37 18.09 -40.43
CA ASP A 59 -0.76 18.79 -41.11
C ASP A 59 -2.11 18.68 -40.37
N GLU A 60 -2.79 19.82 -40.21
CA GLU A 60 -4.20 19.96 -39.86
C GLU A 60 -5.09 19.75 -41.10
N LYS A 61 -6.25 19.09 -40.93
CA LYS A 61 -7.46 19.33 -41.76
C LYS A 61 -8.72 18.64 -41.18
N GLY A 62 -9.64 19.47 -40.69
CA GLY A 62 -11.00 19.61 -41.22
C GLY A 62 -12.03 18.45 -41.18
N SER A 63 -13.13 18.74 -40.47
CA SER A 63 -14.55 18.53 -40.86
C SER A 63 -15.24 17.18 -40.58
N GLY A 64 -16.43 17.28 -39.96
CA GLY A 64 -17.42 16.20 -39.83
C GLY A 64 -18.57 16.57 -38.88
N SER A 65 -19.72 16.94 -39.44
CA SER A 65 -20.95 17.43 -38.79
C SER A 65 -22.01 16.31 -38.63
N CYS A 66 -23.11 16.67 -37.95
CA CYS A 66 -24.42 16.00 -37.72
C CYS A 66 -24.54 15.04 -36.52
N GLY A 67 -25.59 15.08 -35.69
CA GLY A 67 -26.88 15.77 -35.82
C GLY A 67 -27.69 15.89 -34.52
N ASN A 68 -28.81 16.61 -34.67
CA ASN A 68 -29.75 17.14 -33.68
C ASN A 68 -30.51 16.10 -32.84
N SER A 69 -30.88 16.49 -31.60
CA SER A 69 -32.28 16.36 -31.14
C SER A 69 -32.63 17.32 -29.98
N SER A 70 -33.44 18.33 -30.34
CA SER A 70 -34.59 18.94 -29.64
C SER A 70 -34.69 19.05 -28.10
N THR A 71 -34.61 20.32 -27.64
CA THR A 71 -35.62 21.09 -26.88
C THR A 71 -36.23 20.57 -25.57
N ILE A 72 -35.92 21.23 -24.44
CA ILE A 72 -36.91 21.76 -23.46
C ILE A 72 -36.39 23.10 -22.90
N ARG A 73 -37.14 24.19 -23.15
CA ARG A 73 -36.96 25.51 -22.53
C ARG A 73 -37.73 25.56 -21.20
N ARG A 74 -37.06 25.92 -20.11
CA ARG A 74 -37.70 26.56 -18.94
C ARG A 74 -36.82 27.70 -18.46
N GLY A 75 -37.39 28.91 -18.48
CA GLY A 75 -36.72 30.13 -18.06
C GLY A 75 -36.47 30.15 -16.56
N LEU A 76 -35.25 30.53 -16.18
CA LEU A 76 -34.94 31.04 -14.85
C LEU A 76 -34.32 32.44 -14.98
N LYS A 77 -34.70 33.28 -14.02
CA LYS A 77 -34.51 34.73 -13.94
C LYS A 77 -33.05 35.14 -14.07
N ARG A 78 -32.82 36.25 -14.80
CA ARG A 78 -31.57 37.02 -14.78
C ARG A 78 -31.34 37.59 -13.39
N THR A 79 -30.30 37.15 -12.71
CA THR A 79 -29.71 37.84 -11.56
C THR A 79 -28.61 38.80 -12.03
N PRO A 80 -28.30 39.86 -11.26
CA PRO A 80 -27.42 40.93 -11.70
C PRO A 80 -25.99 40.42 -11.94
N LYS A 81 -25.33 40.98 -12.95
CA LYS A 81 -23.90 40.82 -13.21
C LYS A 81 -23.13 41.35 -12.00
N GLU A 82 -22.73 40.47 -11.10
CA GLU A 82 -21.62 40.72 -10.20
C GLU A 82 -20.32 40.67 -11.03
N ASP A 83 -19.46 41.64 -10.75
CA ASP A 83 -18.26 41.97 -11.50
C ASP A 83 -17.34 40.76 -11.74
N ILE A 84 -17.25 40.34 -12.99
CA ILE A 84 -16.26 39.38 -13.53
C ILE A 84 -14.91 40.12 -13.70
N SER A 85 -14.42 40.76 -12.64
CA SER A 85 -13.14 41.50 -12.66
C SER A 85 -12.24 41.20 -11.47
N LYS A 86 -12.45 40.06 -10.80
CA LYS A 86 -11.41 39.36 -10.06
C LYS A 86 -11.17 38.03 -10.75
N LEU A 87 -10.49 38.05 -11.89
CA LEU A 87 -9.78 36.84 -12.33
C LEU A 87 -8.78 36.54 -11.20
N GLU A 88 -9.03 35.47 -10.46
CA GLU A 88 -8.01 34.79 -9.66
C GLU A 88 -6.77 34.69 -10.54
N ASN A 89 -5.66 35.30 -10.12
CA ASN A 89 -4.38 34.95 -10.71
C ASN A 89 -4.25 33.44 -10.49
N PRO A 90 -4.18 32.61 -11.54
CA PRO A 90 -3.88 31.21 -11.32
C PRO A 90 -2.48 31.20 -10.72
N GLY A 91 -2.37 30.72 -9.48
CA GLY A 91 -1.09 30.53 -8.82
C GLY A 91 -0.10 29.78 -9.73
N VAL A 92 1.18 29.88 -9.44
CA VAL A 92 2.21 29.20 -10.23
C VAL A 92 1.95 27.70 -10.19
N GLN A 93 1.68 27.11 -11.35
CA GLN A 93 1.46 25.69 -11.47
C GLN A 93 2.80 24.94 -11.44
N VAL A 94 2.93 24.03 -10.47
CA VAL A 94 4.11 23.19 -10.29
C VAL A 94 3.72 21.75 -10.62
N GLN A 95 4.31 21.22 -11.69
CA GLN A 95 4.15 19.84 -12.13
C GLN A 95 5.04 18.93 -11.28
N ILE A 96 4.46 17.89 -10.69
CA ILE A 96 5.13 16.99 -9.75
C ILE A 96 5.06 15.55 -10.27
N VAL A 97 6.18 14.85 -10.12
CA VAL A 97 6.29 13.40 -10.27
C VAL A 97 7.01 12.83 -9.07
N VAL A 98 6.48 11.74 -8.55
CA VAL A 98 7.04 11.00 -7.39
C VAL A 98 7.43 9.61 -7.86
N GLN A 99 8.66 9.23 -7.53
CA GLN A 99 9.20 7.90 -7.84
C GLN A 99 9.66 7.24 -6.54
N PHE A 100 9.05 6.11 -6.21
CA PHE A 100 9.49 5.25 -5.12
C PHE A 100 10.69 4.45 -5.62
N PHE A 101 11.90 4.97 -5.38
CA PHE A 101 13.14 4.38 -5.91
C PHE A 101 13.57 3.15 -5.11
N LYS A 102 13.34 3.17 -3.80
CA LYS A 102 13.50 2.04 -2.89
C LYS A 102 12.42 2.11 -1.83
N VAL A 103 11.70 1.02 -1.61
CA VAL A 103 10.81 0.87 -0.46
C VAL A 103 11.50 -0.11 0.50
N GLY A 104 11.63 0.30 1.76
CA GLY A 104 12.31 -0.40 2.83
C GLY A 104 11.35 -1.24 3.66
N GLU A 105 11.69 -1.37 4.95
CA GLU A 105 10.87 -2.01 5.96
C GLU A 105 9.57 -1.22 6.21
N ILE A 106 8.46 -1.95 6.38
CA ILE A 106 7.16 -1.42 6.76
C ILE A 106 6.90 -1.84 8.22
N ASP A 107 7.07 -0.90 9.14
CA ASP A 107 6.86 -1.12 10.57
C ASP A 107 5.37 -0.90 10.91
N THR A 108 4.66 -2.01 11.06
CA THR A 108 3.24 -2.00 11.38
C THR A 108 2.90 -1.47 12.77
N LEU A 109 3.82 -1.60 13.73
CA LEU A 109 3.59 -1.17 15.11
C LEU A 109 3.77 0.33 15.27
N LYS A 110 4.74 0.88 14.54
CA LYS A 110 5.00 2.32 14.50
C LYS A 110 4.27 3.03 13.37
N GLU A 111 3.47 2.32 12.58
CA GLU A 111 2.70 2.88 11.46
C GLU A 111 3.59 3.67 10.47
N GLN A 112 4.80 3.18 10.20
CA GLN A 112 5.77 3.91 9.40
C GLN A 112 6.48 3.01 8.40
N PHE A 113 7.04 3.59 7.34
CA PHE A 113 7.87 2.85 6.39
C PHE A 113 9.11 3.63 6.00
N ASN A 114 10.19 2.91 5.70
CA ASN A 114 11.42 3.51 5.18
C ASN A 114 11.37 3.58 3.65
N ALA A 115 11.83 4.68 3.05
CA ALA A 115 11.95 4.75 1.60
C ALA A 115 13.04 5.73 1.11
N ASP A 116 13.54 5.44 -0.10
CA ASP A 116 14.25 6.41 -0.93
C ASP A 116 13.28 6.86 -2.03
N VAL A 117 12.93 8.14 -2.01
CA VAL A 117 11.95 8.74 -2.91
C VAL A 117 12.61 9.81 -3.76
N VAL A 118 12.27 9.86 -5.04
CA VAL A 118 12.67 10.94 -5.95
C VAL A 118 11.44 11.77 -6.28
N VAL A 119 11.47 13.04 -5.91
CA VAL A 119 10.46 14.02 -6.28
C VAL A 119 11.02 14.91 -7.37
N LYS A 120 10.38 14.90 -8.53
CA LYS A 120 10.67 15.81 -9.63
C LYS A 120 9.62 16.89 -9.64
N ALA A 121 10.05 18.14 -9.68
CA ALA A 121 9.18 19.29 -9.80
C ALA A 121 9.58 20.11 -11.01
N LYS A 122 8.59 20.62 -11.74
CA LYS A 122 8.80 21.45 -12.92
C LYS A 122 7.81 22.61 -12.90
N TRP A 123 8.30 23.83 -13.03
CA TRP A 123 7.47 25.03 -13.10
C TRP A 123 8.02 26.02 -14.11
N ARG A 124 7.14 26.92 -14.53
CA ARG A 124 7.42 27.94 -15.53
C ARG A 124 8.19 29.11 -14.89
N GLU A 125 9.25 29.58 -15.53
CA GLU A 125 10.02 30.75 -15.09
C GLU A 125 10.10 31.84 -16.18
N PRO A 126 9.12 32.74 -16.27
CA PRO A 126 9.04 33.76 -17.33
C PRO A 126 10.21 34.74 -17.35
N ALA A 127 10.88 34.99 -16.21
CA ALA A 127 12.00 35.92 -16.16
C ALA A 127 13.20 35.49 -17.03
N MET A 128 13.25 34.21 -17.42
CA MET A 128 14.37 33.58 -18.11
C MET A 128 14.14 33.30 -19.60
N ASP A 129 12.99 33.68 -20.18
CA ASP A 129 12.65 33.36 -21.59
C ASP A 129 13.54 34.03 -22.65
N ARG A 130 14.23 35.10 -22.27
CA ARG A 130 14.99 35.96 -23.19
C ARG A 130 16.48 36.08 -22.85
N GLN A 131 16.95 35.34 -21.85
CA GLN A 131 18.39 35.25 -21.62
C GLN A 131 18.98 34.26 -22.63
N ASP A 132 20.13 34.62 -23.20
CA ASP A 132 20.97 33.66 -23.91
C ASP A 132 21.16 32.44 -23.01
N ARG A 133 21.08 31.22 -23.56
CA ARG A 133 21.11 29.93 -22.85
C ARG A 133 22.21 29.89 -21.77
N THR A 134 21.91 30.43 -20.60
CA THR A 134 22.83 30.53 -19.48
C THR A 134 22.77 29.23 -18.71
N ASP A 135 23.94 28.71 -18.35
CA ASP A 135 24.03 27.56 -17.48
C ASP A 135 23.46 27.93 -16.11
N ILE A 136 22.68 27.02 -15.52
CA ILE A 136 22.00 27.27 -14.25
C ILE A 136 22.98 27.60 -13.11
N ASP A 137 24.21 27.10 -13.20
CA ASP A 137 25.28 27.34 -12.22
C ASP A 137 25.74 28.81 -12.18
N SER A 138 25.41 29.60 -13.21
CA SER A 138 25.70 31.04 -13.28
C SER A 138 24.57 31.92 -12.73
N ILE A 139 23.42 31.31 -12.39
CA ILE A 139 22.22 32.03 -11.98
C ILE A 139 22.08 31.95 -10.46
N ASP A 140 21.81 33.10 -9.85
CA ASP A 140 21.46 33.17 -8.44
C ASP A 140 20.02 32.71 -8.21
N LEU A 141 19.84 31.44 -7.85
CA LEU A 141 18.54 30.80 -7.61
C LEU A 141 17.75 31.46 -6.47
N ASP A 142 18.42 32.12 -5.53
CA ASP A 142 17.76 32.78 -4.40
C ASP A 142 16.96 34.03 -4.84
N LYS A 143 17.26 34.55 -6.03
CA LYS A 143 16.50 35.66 -6.63
C LYS A 143 15.28 35.20 -7.43
N LEU A 144 15.17 33.91 -7.74
CA LEU A 144 14.06 33.36 -8.52
C LEU A 144 12.93 32.88 -7.62
N TRP A 145 11.75 32.73 -8.21
CA TRP A 145 10.60 32.21 -7.49
C TRP A 145 10.82 30.73 -7.11
N ASN A 146 10.52 30.38 -5.85
CA ASN A 146 10.74 29.04 -5.31
C ASN A 146 9.44 28.47 -4.72
N PRO A 147 8.99 27.27 -5.15
CA PRO A 147 7.76 26.65 -4.65
C PRO A 147 7.84 26.14 -3.21
N LYS A 148 9.00 26.21 -2.54
CA LYS A 148 9.23 25.79 -1.14
C LYS A 148 8.59 24.43 -0.82
N LEU A 149 8.92 23.43 -1.65
CA LEU A 149 8.36 22.09 -1.50
C LEU A 149 8.96 21.37 -0.29
N TYR A 150 8.16 20.54 0.39
CA TYR A 150 8.59 19.64 1.45
C TYR A 150 7.76 18.34 1.42
N ILE A 151 8.24 17.30 2.13
CA ILE A 151 7.46 16.07 2.33
C ILE A 151 6.74 16.18 3.67
N GLU A 152 5.41 16.18 3.63
CA GLU A 152 4.59 16.46 4.81
C GLU A 152 4.61 15.30 5.81
N ASN A 153 4.52 14.06 5.32
CA ASN A 153 4.48 12.88 6.16
C ASN A 153 5.87 12.30 6.48
N ALA A 154 6.94 13.09 6.35
CA ALA A 154 8.28 12.66 6.75
C ALA A 154 8.43 12.71 8.28
N LEU A 155 9.05 11.68 8.85
CA LEU A 155 9.37 11.61 10.28
C LEU A 155 10.82 12.05 10.53
N GLY A 156 11.00 13.00 11.44
CA GLY A 156 12.30 13.60 11.74
C GLY A 156 12.85 14.40 10.55
N ASP A 157 14.18 14.43 10.43
CA ASP A 157 14.87 15.16 9.36
C ASP A 157 15.37 14.19 8.28
N PRO A 158 14.63 13.99 7.18
CA PRO A 158 15.07 13.10 6.12
C PRO A 158 16.32 13.65 5.44
N LYS A 159 17.20 12.76 4.97
CA LYS A 159 18.38 13.16 4.19
C LYS A 159 17.93 13.55 2.79
N GLU A 160 18.11 14.82 2.46
CA GLU A 160 17.73 15.36 1.17
C GLU A 160 18.93 15.77 0.30
N HIS A 161 18.80 15.58 -1.00
CA HIS A 161 19.67 16.18 -2.01
C HIS A 161 18.80 16.80 -3.10
N ILE A 162 18.94 18.11 -3.31
CA ILE A 162 18.21 18.87 -4.33
C ILE A 162 19.16 19.27 -5.46
N ARG A 163 18.70 19.20 -6.70
CA ARG A 163 19.41 19.72 -7.89
C ARG A 163 18.42 20.44 -8.78
N HIS A 164 18.83 21.57 -9.34
CA HIS A 164 18.05 22.34 -10.30
C HIS A 164 18.68 22.25 -11.69
N ARG A 165 17.85 22.34 -12.72
CA ARG A 165 18.25 22.50 -14.13
C ARG A 165 17.30 23.45 -14.82
N LEU A 166 17.84 24.30 -15.70
CA LEU A 166 17.04 25.17 -16.57
C LEU A 166 16.78 24.43 -17.88
N ILE A 167 15.52 24.34 -18.28
CA ILE A 167 15.09 23.65 -19.49
C ILE A 167 14.24 24.61 -20.32
N TYR A 168 14.51 24.68 -21.61
CA TYR A 168 13.71 25.47 -22.55
C TYR A 168 12.83 24.54 -23.37
N ASN A 169 11.58 24.93 -23.58
CA ASN A 169 10.72 24.22 -24.54
C ASN A 169 11.00 24.68 -25.98
N ASP A 170 10.36 24.02 -26.96
CA ASP A 170 10.51 24.35 -28.38
C ASP A 170 10.07 25.77 -28.74
N LYS A 171 9.27 26.41 -27.87
CA LYS A 171 8.81 27.80 -28.01
C LYS A 171 9.76 28.83 -27.38
N GLY A 172 10.87 28.38 -26.78
CA GLY A 172 11.83 29.24 -26.07
C GLY A 172 11.41 29.64 -24.66
N GLU A 173 10.34 29.05 -24.12
CA GLU A 173 9.91 29.29 -22.75
C GLU A 173 10.79 28.55 -21.75
N ALA A 174 11.23 29.25 -20.71
CA ALA A 174 12.08 28.69 -19.66
C ALA A 174 11.26 27.99 -18.57
N TYR A 175 11.73 26.81 -18.16
CA TYR A 175 11.21 26.01 -17.07
C TYR A 175 12.34 25.63 -16.12
N ILE A 176 12.07 25.73 -14.82
CA ILE A 176 12.97 25.18 -13.80
C ILE A 176 12.55 23.74 -13.53
N TYR A 177 13.51 22.83 -13.65
CA TYR A 177 13.37 21.44 -13.27
C TYR A 177 14.16 21.17 -11.99
N GLN A 178 13.46 20.84 -10.92
CA GLN A 178 14.03 20.46 -9.64
C GLN A 178 13.92 18.94 -9.45
N LYS A 179 15.05 18.30 -9.13
CA LYS A 179 15.09 16.90 -8.69
C LYS A 179 15.50 16.87 -7.22
N ARG A 180 14.58 16.42 -6.36
CA ARG A 180 14.83 16.14 -4.94
C ARG A 180 14.92 14.63 -4.73
N ILE A 181 16.00 14.18 -4.10
CA ILE A 181 16.16 12.80 -3.63
C ILE A 181 16.02 12.85 -2.11
N VAL A 182 14.99 12.19 -1.59
CA VAL A 182 14.67 12.14 -0.16
C VAL A 182 14.90 10.73 0.33
N LYS A 183 15.67 10.57 1.41
CA LYS A 183 15.88 9.28 2.08
C LYS A 183 15.48 9.42 3.54
N GLY A 184 14.51 8.64 3.97
CA GLY A 184 14.01 8.74 5.33
C GLY A 184 12.91 7.76 5.68
N THR A 185 12.27 8.04 6.80
CA THR A 185 11.13 7.32 7.32
C THR A 185 9.89 8.18 7.15
N PHE A 186 8.79 7.56 6.73
CA PHE A 186 7.54 8.23 6.44
C PHE A 186 6.41 7.63 7.26
N MET A 187 5.52 8.48 7.73
CA MET A 187 4.33 8.11 8.46
C MET A 187 3.25 7.60 7.49
N GLU A 188 2.57 6.52 7.87
CA GLU A 188 1.41 6.00 7.16
C GLU A 188 0.42 5.36 8.13
N ASN A 189 -0.84 5.79 8.09
CA ASN A 189 -1.86 5.17 8.95
C ASN A 189 -2.31 3.85 8.33
N LEU A 190 -2.04 2.72 8.99
CA LEU A 190 -2.28 1.40 8.42
C LEU A 190 -3.67 0.88 8.77
N GLU A 191 -4.44 0.44 7.76
CA GLU A 191 -5.75 -0.16 7.98
C GLU A 191 -5.65 -1.65 8.36
N LEU A 192 -5.57 -1.95 9.66
CA LEU A 192 -5.33 -3.32 10.17
C LEU A 192 -6.60 -4.13 10.47
N ASN A 193 -7.78 -3.69 10.01
CA ASN A 193 -9.05 -4.37 10.30
C ASN A 193 -9.09 -5.81 9.77
N ASP A 194 -8.51 -6.04 8.60
CA ASP A 194 -8.47 -7.33 7.92
C ASP A 194 -7.14 -8.08 8.11
N PHE A 195 -6.33 -7.70 9.11
CA PHE A 195 -5.06 -8.35 9.38
C PHE A 195 -5.21 -9.87 9.60
N PRO A 196 -4.35 -10.74 9.03
CA PRO A 196 -3.16 -10.46 8.21
C PRO A 196 -3.41 -10.46 6.69
N PHE A 197 -4.66 -10.36 6.25
CA PHE A 197 -5.09 -10.38 4.84
C PHE A 197 -5.32 -8.96 4.30
N ASP A 198 -4.45 -8.04 4.71
CA ASP A 198 -4.56 -6.61 4.46
C ASP A 198 -3.74 -6.13 3.25
N VAL A 199 -4.19 -5.02 2.66
CA VAL A 199 -3.47 -4.26 1.63
C VAL A 199 -3.36 -2.83 2.13
N GLN A 200 -2.14 -2.30 2.13
CA GLN A 200 -1.81 -0.98 2.66
C GLN A 200 -1.43 -0.04 1.51
N ASP A 201 -1.89 1.20 1.60
CA ASP A 201 -1.49 2.30 0.72
C ASP A 201 -0.32 3.06 1.39
N LEU A 202 0.89 2.92 0.87
CA LEU A 202 2.05 3.70 1.32
C LEU A 202 2.13 5.02 0.55
N THR A 203 1.96 6.12 1.26
CA THR A 203 1.77 7.46 0.71
C THR A 203 3.02 8.31 0.88
N ILE A 204 3.31 9.14 -0.12
CA ILE A 204 4.20 10.29 0.00
C ILE A 204 3.38 11.54 -0.33
N THR A 205 3.33 12.48 0.61
CA THR A 205 2.63 13.76 0.42
C THR A 205 3.64 14.86 0.20
N VAL A 206 3.67 15.38 -1.04
CA VAL A 206 4.46 16.56 -1.40
C VAL A 206 3.59 17.79 -1.15
N ALA A 207 4.09 18.75 -0.37
CA ALA A 207 3.38 19.98 -0.05
C ALA A 207 4.24 21.21 -0.34
N SER A 208 3.62 22.38 -0.48
CA SER A 208 4.28 23.68 -0.55
C SER A 208 4.06 24.45 0.75
N GLU A 209 5.08 25.19 1.21
CA GLU A 209 4.90 26.15 2.31
C GLU A 209 4.03 27.36 1.91
N LEU A 210 3.90 27.62 0.61
CA LEU A 210 3.11 28.71 0.05
C LEU A 210 1.61 28.35 0.07
N PRO A 211 0.72 29.35 0.18
CA PRO A 211 -0.71 29.09 0.22
C PRO A 211 -1.26 28.63 -1.15
N SER A 212 -2.39 27.92 -1.13
CA SER A 212 -2.96 27.29 -2.33
C SER A 212 -3.45 28.26 -3.39
N ASN A 213 -3.60 29.55 -3.06
CA ASN A 213 -3.88 30.62 -4.02
C ASN A 213 -2.65 31.05 -4.83
N GLU A 214 -1.43 30.86 -4.29
CA GLU A 214 -0.17 31.23 -4.95
C GLU A 214 0.45 30.06 -5.71
N VAL A 215 0.20 28.82 -5.28
CA VAL A 215 0.77 27.61 -5.87
C VAL A 215 -0.29 26.54 -6.06
N GLU A 216 -0.31 25.95 -7.25
CA GLU A 216 -1.05 24.72 -7.51
C GLU A 216 -0.07 23.57 -7.78
N LEU A 217 -0.17 22.47 -7.02
CA LEU A 217 0.57 21.25 -7.29
C LEU A 217 -0.26 20.33 -8.18
N VAL A 218 0.26 20.00 -9.36
CA VAL A 218 -0.41 19.13 -10.35
C VAL A 218 0.49 17.99 -10.77
N VAL A 219 -0.09 16.94 -11.33
CA VAL A 219 0.66 15.83 -11.92
C VAL A 219 1.27 16.29 -13.23
N ASP A 220 2.53 15.93 -13.50
CA ASP A 220 3.16 16.18 -14.78
C ASP A 220 2.44 15.39 -15.90
N PRO A 221 2.01 16.03 -17.00
CA PRO A 221 1.34 15.34 -18.10
C PRO A 221 2.28 14.49 -18.96
N SER A 222 3.60 14.70 -18.88
CA SER A 222 4.63 14.05 -19.71
C SER A 222 5.33 12.89 -19.01
N GLU A 223 5.31 12.85 -17.68
CA GLU A 223 5.95 11.83 -16.87
C GLU A 223 4.96 11.27 -15.82
N HIS A 224 5.05 9.96 -15.54
CA HIS A 224 4.15 9.29 -14.60
C HIS A 224 4.86 8.93 -13.30
N HIS A 225 4.10 8.76 -12.22
CA HIS A 225 4.60 8.22 -10.96
C HIS A 225 5.04 6.76 -11.12
N VAL A 226 6.16 6.37 -10.50
CA VAL A 226 6.77 5.05 -10.68
C VAL A 226 7.14 4.42 -9.35
N VAL A 227 7.01 3.10 -9.27
CA VAL A 227 7.50 2.27 -8.16
C VAL A 227 8.55 1.29 -8.68
N ASN A 228 9.73 1.31 -8.07
CA ASN A 228 10.80 0.35 -8.37
C ASN A 228 10.70 -0.88 -7.44
N ARG A 229 10.12 -1.96 -7.96
CA ARG A 229 9.94 -3.21 -7.20
C ARG A 229 11.22 -3.99 -6.98
N GLN A 230 12.21 -3.87 -7.88
CA GLN A 230 13.46 -4.63 -7.77
C GLN A 230 14.29 -4.23 -6.55
N SER A 231 14.07 -3.04 -6.01
CA SER A 231 14.74 -2.55 -4.82
C SER A 231 13.91 -2.71 -3.54
N PHE A 232 12.80 -3.46 -3.57
CA PHE A 232 11.97 -3.64 -2.38
C PHE A 232 12.67 -4.53 -1.34
N VAL A 233 12.83 -4.03 -0.12
CA VAL A 233 13.56 -4.73 0.94
C VAL A 233 12.69 -5.79 1.61
N ASP A 234 11.42 -5.46 1.85
CA ASP A 234 10.53 -6.25 2.71
C ASP A 234 9.66 -7.26 1.92
N GLU A 235 10.24 -7.84 0.86
CA GLU A 235 9.52 -8.75 -0.05
C GLU A 235 9.09 -10.07 0.62
N GLN A 236 9.72 -10.42 1.75
CA GLN A 236 9.39 -11.65 2.49
C GLN A 236 8.05 -11.55 3.23
N GLU A 237 7.71 -10.36 3.75
CA GLU A 237 6.46 -10.11 4.45
C GLU A 237 5.41 -9.47 3.54
N TRP A 238 5.83 -8.73 2.51
CA TRP A 238 4.94 -7.93 1.69
C TRP A 238 5.12 -8.21 0.20
N HIS A 239 4.09 -7.88 -0.57
CA HIS A 239 4.09 -7.84 -2.02
C HIS A 239 3.79 -6.41 -2.48
N LEU A 240 4.80 -5.72 -2.99
CA LEU A 240 4.68 -4.37 -3.53
C LEU A 240 4.12 -4.38 -4.95
N TYR A 241 3.05 -3.61 -5.20
CA TYR A 241 2.44 -3.44 -6.52
C TYR A 241 3.17 -2.37 -7.36
N ILE A 242 3.04 -2.45 -8.69
CA ILE A 242 3.63 -1.47 -9.62
C ILE A 242 2.80 -0.20 -9.70
N HIS A 243 1.47 -0.33 -9.54
CA HIS A 243 0.59 0.80 -9.78
C HIS A 243 0.75 1.86 -8.69
N THR A 244 0.57 3.09 -9.12
CA THR A 244 0.53 4.26 -8.27
C THR A 244 -0.84 4.90 -8.38
N GLU A 245 -1.28 5.50 -7.28
CA GLU A 245 -2.49 6.31 -7.25
C GLU A 245 -2.12 7.71 -6.79
N CYS A 246 -2.75 8.72 -7.36
CA CYS A 246 -2.47 10.11 -7.03
C CYS A 246 -3.75 10.83 -6.63
N SER A 247 -3.67 11.60 -5.54
CA SER A 247 -4.76 12.46 -5.08
C SER A 247 -4.22 13.86 -4.77
N ARG A 248 -4.91 14.88 -5.27
CA ARG A 248 -4.66 16.28 -4.90
C ARG A 248 -5.45 16.61 -3.65
N LYS A 249 -4.81 17.29 -2.69
CA LYS A 249 -5.44 17.71 -1.44
C LYS A 249 -5.00 19.13 -1.09
N GLU A 250 -5.88 19.88 -0.45
CA GLU A 250 -5.49 21.11 0.25
C GLU A 250 -5.25 20.75 1.71
N LEU A 251 -4.08 21.11 2.23
CA LEU A 251 -3.76 20.93 3.65
C LEU A 251 -4.26 22.15 4.41
N VAL A 252 -5.12 21.91 5.39
CA VAL A 252 -5.52 22.93 6.37
C VAL A 252 -4.43 22.96 7.45
N ILE A 253 -3.71 24.07 7.57
CA ILE A 253 -2.61 24.20 8.54
C ILE A 253 -3.16 24.43 9.94
N ASP A 254 -4.14 25.32 10.06
CA ASP A 254 -4.72 25.72 11.33
C ASP A 254 -6.17 25.25 11.41
N GLN A 255 -6.47 24.43 12.42
CA GLN A 255 -7.83 23.97 12.68
C GLN A 255 -8.75 25.11 13.14
N ALA A 256 -8.19 26.22 13.64
CA ALA A 256 -8.93 27.42 14.04
C ALA A 256 -9.18 28.39 12.87
N ASP A 257 -8.32 28.39 11.84
CA ASP A 257 -8.43 29.24 10.66
C ASP A 257 -8.36 28.44 9.35
N ASN A 258 -9.53 28.05 8.86
CA ASN A 258 -9.70 27.33 7.59
C ASN A 258 -9.35 28.17 6.34
N SER A 259 -9.02 29.46 6.49
CA SER A 259 -8.67 30.32 5.35
C SER A 259 -7.25 30.08 4.83
N VAL A 260 -6.34 29.57 5.67
CA VAL A 260 -4.95 29.31 5.29
C VAL A 260 -4.79 27.86 4.88
N LYS A 261 -4.85 27.63 3.57
CA LYS A 261 -4.66 26.31 2.96
C LYS A 261 -3.35 26.23 2.20
N ARG A 262 -2.70 25.07 2.24
CA ARG A 262 -1.49 24.76 1.43
C ARG A 262 -1.82 23.78 0.33
N ALA A 263 -1.17 23.95 -0.82
CA ALA A 263 -1.27 22.98 -1.90
C ALA A 263 -0.47 21.72 -1.57
N SER A 264 -1.10 20.55 -1.77
CA SER A 264 -0.45 19.25 -1.60
C SER A 264 -0.85 18.23 -2.67
N LEU A 265 0.06 17.31 -2.95
CA LEU A 265 -0.12 16.19 -3.85
C LEU A 265 0.34 14.91 -3.15
N SER A 266 -0.60 14.02 -2.89
CA SER A 266 -0.32 12.71 -2.29
C SER A 266 -0.23 11.64 -3.37
N VAL A 267 0.85 10.88 -3.37
CA VAL A 267 1.08 9.75 -4.28
C VAL A 267 1.22 8.49 -3.45
N LYS A 268 0.44 7.48 -3.80
CA LYS A 268 0.34 6.20 -3.10
C LYS A 268 0.93 5.08 -3.94
N CYS A 269 1.63 4.16 -3.30
CA CYS A 269 1.92 2.84 -3.83
C CYS A 269 1.28 1.78 -2.93
N ARG A 270 0.90 0.62 -3.46
CA ARG A 270 0.20 -0.41 -2.67
C ARG A 270 1.13 -1.56 -2.29
N ALA A 271 1.00 -2.05 -1.07
CA ALA A 271 1.67 -3.25 -0.59
C ALA A 271 0.65 -4.22 0.04
N ALA A 272 0.60 -5.47 -0.43
CA ALA A 272 -0.23 -6.52 0.17
C ALA A 272 0.60 -7.39 1.10
N ARG A 273 0.08 -7.73 2.28
CA ARG A 273 0.78 -8.66 3.20
C ARG A 273 0.81 -10.07 2.62
N ARG A 274 1.85 -10.82 2.92
CA ARG A 274 1.97 -12.26 2.66
C ARG A 274 1.51 -13.02 3.91
N PRO A 275 0.26 -13.49 3.96
CA PRO A 275 -0.33 -14.03 5.19
C PRO A 275 0.24 -15.39 5.59
N GLY A 276 0.98 -16.09 4.71
CA GLY A 276 1.37 -17.49 4.89
C GLY A 276 2.07 -17.79 6.23
N TYR A 277 2.98 -16.93 6.68
CA TYR A 277 3.63 -17.08 7.99
C TYR A 277 2.64 -16.91 9.15
N PHE A 278 1.79 -15.89 9.09
CA PHE A 278 0.79 -15.61 10.12
C PHE A 278 -0.25 -16.73 10.20
N VAL A 279 -0.72 -17.18 9.04
CA VAL A 279 -1.72 -18.24 8.95
C VAL A 279 -1.17 -19.55 9.48
N TRP A 280 0.03 -19.94 9.06
CA TRP A 280 0.65 -21.17 9.51
C TRP A 280 0.90 -21.19 11.01
N ASN A 281 1.39 -20.09 11.59
CA ASN A 281 1.77 -20.08 13.00
C ASN A 281 0.61 -19.79 13.95
N ILE A 282 -0.35 -18.95 13.56
CA ILE A 282 -1.50 -18.61 14.41
C ILE A 282 -2.53 -19.73 14.31
N PHE A 283 -3.12 -19.95 13.13
CA PHE A 283 -4.22 -20.90 12.97
C PHE A 283 -3.81 -22.33 13.32
N LEU A 284 -2.63 -22.82 12.88
CA LEU A 284 -2.29 -24.21 13.24
C LEU A 284 -2.06 -24.43 14.72
N VAL A 285 -1.62 -23.42 15.48
CA VAL A 285 -1.40 -23.58 16.92
C VAL A 285 -2.72 -23.44 17.66
N THR A 286 -3.53 -22.42 17.34
CA THR A 286 -4.81 -22.18 17.99
C THR A 286 -5.86 -23.21 17.62
N ASP A 287 -5.96 -23.59 16.35
CA ASP A 287 -7.01 -24.48 15.87
C ASP A 287 -6.79 -25.91 16.36
N LYS A 288 -5.53 -26.37 16.43
CA LYS A 288 -5.21 -27.67 17.02
C LYS A 288 -5.61 -27.74 18.49
N TYR A 289 -5.37 -26.65 19.24
CA TYR A 289 -5.75 -26.57 20.64
C TYR A 289 -7.27 -26.56 20.82
N LEU A 290 -7.98 -25.75 20.03
CA LEU A 290 -9.43 -25.66 20.06
C LEU A 290 -10.07 -27.01 19.68
N LEU A 291 -9.61 -27.64 18.61
CA LEU A 291 -10.10 -28.93 18.16
C LEU A 291 -9.89 -30.03 19.21
N ALA A 292 -8.71 -30.09 19.82
CA ALA A 292 -8.44 -31.06 20.88
C ALA A 292 -9.35 -30.84 22.10
N SER A 293 -9.59 -29.58 22.47
CA SER A 293 -10.50 -29.23 23.57
C SER A 293 -11.95 -29.61 23.26
N MET A 294 -12.40 -29.39 22.02
CA MET A 294 -13.73 -29.82 21.56
C MET A 294 -13.88 -31.35 21.55
N ILE A 295 -12.86 -32.08 21.10
CA ILE A 295 -12.86 -33.55 21.12
C ILE A 295 -12.97 -34.05 22.56
N MET A 296 -12.20 -33.50 23.49
CA MET A 296 -12.26 -33.87 24.90
C MET A 296 -13.66 -33.61 25.51
N LEU A 297 -14.24 -32.43 25.26
CA LEU A 297 -15.58 -32.10 25.74
C LEU A 297 -16.64 -33.06 25.15
N SER A 298 -16.56 -33.35 23.85
CA SER A 298 -17.47 -34.32 23.22
C SER A 298 -17.34 -35.72 23.81
N GLY A 299 -16.13 -36.12 24.20
CA GLY A 299 -15.86 -37.38 24.90
C GLY A 299 -16.53 -37.42 26.27
N VAL A 300 -16.43 -36.35 27.06
CA VAL A 300 -17.11 -36.23 28.37
C VAL A 300 -18.63 -36.31 28.21
N CYS A 301 -19.21 -35.58 27.27
CA CYS A 301 -20.66 -35.62 27.01
C CYS A 301 -21.14 -37.00 26.55
N THR A 302 -20.37 -37.65 25.68
CA THR A 302 -20.68 -39.00 25.20
C THR A 302 -20.63 -40.01 26.34
N TRP A 303 -19.62 -39.92 27.20
CA TRP A 303 -19.49 -40.78 28.37
C TRP A 303 -20.66 -40.61 29.35
N HIS A 304 -20.99 -39.37 29.70
CA HIS A 304 -22.12 -39.07 30.58
C HIS A 304 -23.42 -39.69 30.03
N ALA A 305 -23.71 -39.49 28.74
CA ALA A 305 -24.89 -40.05 28.09
C ALA A 305 -24.92 -41.60 28.10
N ILE A 306 -23.76 -42.25 27.97
CA ILE A 306 -23.64 -43.71 28.04
C ILE A 306 -23.96 -44.22 29.46
N VAL A 307 -23.37 -43.60 30.48
CA VAL A 307 -23.57 -43.98 31.88
C VAL A 307 -25.04 -43.81 32.29
N THR A 308 -25.67 -42.70 31.92
CA THR A 308 -27.10 -42.45 32.20
C THR A 308 -28.03 -43.47 31.54
N ARG A 309 -27.62 -44.11 30.44
CA ARG A 309 -28.48 -45.03 29.65
C ARG A 309 -28.24 -46.50 29.92
N LEU A 310 -27.02 -46.91 30.25
CA LEU A 310 -26.64 -48.33 30.33
C LEU A 310 -26.56 -48.88 31.76
N LEU A 311 -26.44 -48.03 32.77
CA LEU A 311 -26.33 -48.46 34.16
C LEU A 311 -27.67 -48.28 34.88
N ASP A 312 -28.39 -49.40 35.04
CA ASP A 312 -29.70 -49.44 35.73
C ASP A 312 -29.59 -49.17 37.24
N ASN A 313 -28.38 -49.35 37.81
CA ASN A 313 -28.11 -49.12 39.22
C ASN A 313 -27.54 -47.72 39.45
N ARG A 314 -28.39 -46.79 39.92
CA ARG A 314 -28.04 -45.37 40.10
C ARG A 314 -26.81 -45.14 40.96
N THR A 315 -26.66 -45.82 42.09
CA THR A 315 -25.50 -45.60 42.98
C THR A 315 -24.18 -46.00 42.34
N ARG A 316 -24.15 -47.10 41.57
CA ARG A 316 -22.95 -47.52 40.83
C ARG A 316 -22.69 -46.63 39.62
N ALA A 317 -23.73 -46.07 39.00
CA ALA A 317 -23.59 -45.13 37.89
C ALA A 317 -22.91 -43.83 38.34
N ASP A 318 -23.36 -43.27 39.46
CA ASP A 318 -22.82 -42.03 40.03
C ASP A 318 -21.35 -42.19 40.45
N GLU A 319 -20.99 -43.30 41.12
CA GLU A 319 -19.60 -43.61 41.50
C GLU A 319 -18.68 -43.74 40.28
N ILE A 320 -19.14 -44.43 39.23
CA ILE A 320 -18.38 -44.63 37.99
C ILE A 320 -18.22 -43.30 37.23
N GLU A 321 -19.26 -42.46 37.23
CA GLU A 321 -19.23 -41.15 36.61
C GLU A 321 -18.20 -40.23 37.28
N GLU A 322 -18.20 -40.15 38.61
CA GLU A 322 -17.27 -39.34 39.39
C GLU A 322 -15.81 -39.73 39.14
N ILE A 323 -15.53 -41.04 39.10
CA ILE A 323 -14.19 -41.57 38.82
C ILE A 323 -13.73 -41.17 37.41
N VAL A 324 -14.55 -41.39 36.39
CA VAL A 324 -14.16 -41.11 35.00
C VAL A 324 -14.06 -39.62 34.74
N LEU A 325 -14.94 -38.80 35.32
CA LEU A 325 -14.87 -37.35 35.21
C LEU A 325 -13.60 -36.80 35.87
N THR A 326 -13.22 -37.34 37.02
CA THR A 326 -11.96 -36.99 37.70
C THR A 326 -10.75 -37.34 36.84
N VAL A 327 -10.71 -38.54 36.24
CA VAL A 327 -9.61 -38.96 35.35
C VAL A 327 -9.53 -38.10 34.09
N LEU A 328 -10.66 -37.84 33.42
CA LEU A 328 -10.71 -36.99 32.24
C LEU A 328 -10.32 -35.54 32.57
N GLY A 329 -10.71 -35.03 33.74
CA GLY A 329 -10.32 -33.73 34.25
C GLY A 329 -8.81 -33.61 34.46
N ILE A 330 -8.18 -34.62 35.08
CA ILE A 330 -6.71 -34.67 35.24
C ILE A 330 -6.02 -34.70 33.88
N LEU A 331 -6.49 -35.54 32.94
CA LEU A 331 -5.94 -35.62 31.59
C LEU A 331 -6.04 -34.28 30.85
N TYR A 332 -7.16 -33.58 31.00
CA TYR A 332 -7.35 -32.24 30.42
C TYR A 332 -6.37 -31.23 31.01
N VAL A 333 -6.16 -31.23 32.33
CA VAL A 333 -5.17 -30.35 32.98
C VAL A 333 -3.75 -30.65 32.49
N LEU A 334 -3.37 -31.94 32.40
CA LEU A 334 -2.07 -32.35 31.87
C LEU A 334 -1.89 -31.95 30.40
N TYR A 335 -2.93 -32.08 29.57
CA TYR A 335 -2.92 -31.62 28.19
C TYR A 335 -2.68 -30.11 28.09
N ASN A 336 -3.39 -29.32 28.89
CA ASN A 336 -3.22 -27.86 28.91
C ASN A 336 -1.83 -27.45 29.40
N LEU A 337 -1.30 -28.09 30.45
CA LEU A 337 0.06 -27.87 30.92
C LEU A 337 1.10 -28.22 29.84
N GLY A 338 0.94 -29.38 29.18
CA GLY A 338 1.79 -29.79 28.08
C GLY A 338 1.74 -28.81 26.90
N PHE A 339 0.56 -28.27 26.59
CA PHE A 339 0.37 -27.26 25.55
C PHE A 339 1.02 -25.93 25.90
N VAL A 340 0.86 -25.43 27.14
CA VAL A 340 1.56 -24.21 27.62
C VAL A 340 3.07 -24.40 27.56
N VAL A 341 3.57 -25.56 28.00
CA VAL A 341 4.98 -25.92 27.89
C VAL A 341 5.43 -25.93 26.43
N LEU A 342 4.64 -26.48 25.51
CA LEU A 342 4.97 -26.46 24.08
C LEU A 342 5.01 -25.03 23.54
N ILE A 343 3.98 -24.22 23.80
CA ILE A 343 3.93 -22.81 23.39
C ILE A 343 5.10 -22.00 23.95
N TYR A 344 5.58 -22.29 25.16
CA TYR A 344 6.68 -21.53 25.75
C TYR A 344 8.05 -22.06 25.31
N LEU A 345 8.25 -23.38 25.34
CA LEU A 345 9.53 -24.01 25.03
C LEU A 345 9.88 -23.99 23.55
N PHE A 346 8.92 -24.15 22.64
CA PHE A 346 9.22 -24.16 21.19
C PHE A 346 9.78 -22.80 20.72
N PRO A 347 9.15 -21.65 21.03
CA PRO A 347 9.70 -20.34 20.74
C PRO A 347 10.99 -20.07 21.50
N CYS A 348 11.12 -20.49 22.77
CA CYS A 348 12.37 -20.34 23.51
C CYS A 348 13.54 -21.10 22.86
N LYS A 349 13.31 -22.34 22.43
CA LYS A 349 14.29 -23.15 21.70
C LYS A 349 14.64 -22.50 20.36
N LYS A 350 13.64 -22.06 19.60
CA LYS A 350 13.83 -21.38 18.31
C LYS A 350 14.60 -20.06 18.48
N ARG A 351 14.28 -19.24 19.48
CA ARG A 351 15.00 -18.01 19.83
C ARG A 351 16.47 -18.29 20.18
N ARG A 352 16.76 -19.35 20.93
CA ARG A 352 18.15 -19.76 21.23
C ARG A 352 18.93 -20.14 19.96
N ILE A 353 18.31 -20.89 19.06
CA ILE A 353 18.93 -21.27 17.77
C ILE A 353 19.20 -20.02 16.92
N MET A 354 18.26 -19.08 16.85
CA MET A 354 18.47 -17.84 16.08
C MET A 354 19.57 -16.96 16.70
N ALA A 355 19.63 -16.84 18.03
CA ALA A 355 20.71 -16.13 18.72
C ALA A 355 22.09 -16.78 18.51
N GLN A 356 22.15 -18.09 18.25
CA GLN A 356 23.38 -18.75 17.85
C GLN A 356 23.76 -18.39 16.41
N LYS A 357 22.83 -18.47 15.46
CA LYS A 357 23.05 -18.08 14.07
C LYS A 357 23.48 -16.61 13.94
N ASP A 358 22.87 -15.71 14.70
CA ASP A 358 23.26 -14.29 14.70
C ASP A 358 24.70 -14.07 15.16
N ARG A 359 25.20 -14.92 16.09
CA ARG A 359 26.61 -14.88 16.51
C ARG A 359 27.52 -15.41 15.41
N GLU A 360 27.17 -16.52 14.79
CA GLU A 360 27.91 -17.09 13.66
C GLU A 360 28.00 -16.08 12.50
N TYR A 361 26.88 -15.44 12.10
CA TYR A 361 26.88 -14.39 11.07
C TYR A 361 27.78 -13.20 11.41
N LYS A 362 27.77 -12.75 12.67
CA LYS A 362 28.64 -11.65 13.10
C LYS A 362 30.12 -12.03 13.06
N THR A 363 30.45 -13.28 13.41
CA THR A 363 31.82 -13.80 13.34
C THR A 363 32.29 -13.94 11.89
N ASP A 364 31.47 -14.51 11.02
CA ASP A 364 31.79 -14.68 9.59
C ASP A 364 31.96 -13.32 8.89
N TYR A 365 31.10 -12.34 9.20
CA TYR A 365 31.22 -10.99 8.68
C TYR A 365 32.52 -10.30 9.13
N PHE A 366 32.92 -10.50 10.38
CA PHE A 366 34.18 -9.96 10.92
C PHE A 366 35.40 -10.59 10.23
N ILE A 367 35.37 -11.90 9.96
CA ILE A 367 36.43 -12.61 9.22
C ILE A 367 36.51 -12.14 7.76
N LEU A 368 35.39 -11.77 7.13
CA LEU A 368 35.39 -11.31 5.73
C LEU A 368 35.92 -9.88 5.55
N GLN A 369 36.02 -9.08 6.62
CA GLN A 369 36.52 -7.70 6.56
C GLN A 369 38.01 -7.55 6.93
N HIS A 370 38.68 -8.62 7.35
CA HIS A 370 40.09 -8.65 7.75
C HIS A 370 40.82 -9.81 7.06
#